data_AF-A0A7S0ECH6-F1
#
_entry.id   AF-A0A7S0ECH6-F1
#
_cell.length_a   1.000
_cell.length_b   1.000
_cell.length_c   1.000
_cell.angle_alpha   90.00
_cell.angle_beta   90.00
_cell.angle_gamma   90.00
#
_symmetry.space_group_name_H-M   'P 1'
#
loop_
_entity.id
_entity.type
_entity.pdbx_description
1 polymer ?
#
loop_
_entity_poly.entity_id
_entity_poly.type
_entity_poly.pdbx_seq_one_letter_code
_entity_poly.pdbx_strand_id
1 'polypeptide(L)'
;MHDYKNEVVRYPDALWRNIALCLSALVVCTFIATVIAVVCAIALFKFRLVQKFQPHGLSSVGKAIGGCCQATSILVFNKIYQYVLSVLTDFENWQTETQYEDATIAKDFCFKIVNAYFACFFVAFVQNNMLIYGVDMHCPEWHCMPELAGTLAAVFILQLTIAQFMEVGLPIMKNRVRIFLKERAAKSYEVQSDEVENALVMSPEEKESKLDNYSGVFEEYQEMVIQFGYVTLFAAAFPLTAALSLMNNLVEIRTDAYKLLKGVQRPATKVAADIGTWQVILDIISTCCILTNCALVGFTSHGLFFYFPDMTPVERVWITVICEHCLLIFKAVLDAILNDPPKEALEAYERRCYLRDQVLAE
;
A
#
# COMPACT_ATOMS: atom_id res chain seq x y z
N MET A 1 36.89 -24.25 13.25
CA MET A 1 37.18 -23.00 13.99
C MET A 1 37.42 -21.94 12.93
N HIS A 2 36.37 -21.23 12.51
CA HIS A 2 36.49 -20.19 11.48
C HIS A 2 37.18 -18.98 12.12
N ASP A 3 38.34 -18.64 11.57
CA ASP A 3 39.12 -17.46 11.90
C ASP A 3 38.31 -16.22 11.45
N TYR A 4 37.51 -15.66 12.36
CA TYR A 4 36.89 -14.35 12.15
C TYR A 4 38.02 -13.32 12.18
N LYS A 5 38.63 -13.09 11.01
CA LYS A 5 39.44 -11.89 10.81
C LYS A 5 38.53 -10.70 11.10
N ASN A 6 38.82 -10.02 12.20
CA ASN A 6 38.26 -8.71 12.54
C ASN A 6 38.79 -7.66 11.53
N GLU A 7 38.43 -7.80 10.25
CA GLU A 7 38.55 -6.69 9.31
C GLU A 7 37.57 -5.62 9.79
N VAL A 8 38.12 -4.47 10.17
CA VAL A 8 37.31 -3.33 10.60
C VAL A 8 36.47 -2.90 9.41
N VAL A 9 35.19 -3.26 9.42
CA VAL A 9 34.20 -2.81 8.42
C VAL A 9 34.08 -1.29 8.58
N ARG A 10 34.68 -0.54 7.65
CA ARG A 10 34.57 0.91 7.61
C ARG A 10 33.38 1.30 6.75
N TYR A 11 32.44 2.00 7.36
CA TYR A 11 31.33 2.63 6.67
C TYR A 11 31.73 3.99 6.10
N PRO A 12 31.06 4.46 5.04
CA PRO A 12 31.33 5.76 4.45
C PRO A 12 31.27 6.89 5.49
N ASP A 13 32.19 7.84 5.38
CA ASP A 13 32.22 9.03 6.22
C ASP A 13 30.89 9.81 6.08
N ALA A 14 30.54 10.59 7.10
CA ALA A 14 29.25 11.30 7.16
C ALA A 14 28.97 12.16 5.91
N LEU A 15 30.01 12.75 5.29
CA LEU A 15 29.88 13.51 4.05
C LEU A 15 29.39 12.63 2.89
N TRP A 16 29.99 11.45 2.70
CA TRP A 16 29.64 10.55 1.62
C TRP A 16 28.24 9.98 1.81
N ARG A 17 27.89 9.65 3.06
CA ARG A 17 26.52 9.22 3.41
C ARG A 17 25.49 10.31 3.09
N ASN A 18 25.75 11.57 3.44
CA ASN A 18 24.83 12.67 3.12
C ASN A 18 24.69 12.85 1.60
N ILE A 19 25.78 12.75 0.84
CA ILE A 19 25.74 12.80 -0.63
C ILE A 19 24.90 11.65 -1.19
N ALA A 20 25.11 10.42 -0.70
CA ALA A 20 24.36 9.25 -1.14
C ALA A 20 22.87 9.39 -0.85
N LEU A 21 22.50 9.86 0.34
CA LEU A 21 21.10 10.13 0.72
C LEU A 21 20.48 11.24 -0.13
N CYS A 22 21.21 12.32 -0.43
CA CYS A 22 20.73 13.38 -1.31
C CYS A 22 20.52 12.88 -2.75
N LEU A 23 21.44 12.08 -3.29
CA LEU A 23 21.30 11.48 -4.62
C LEU A 23 20.12 10.50 -4.67
N SER A 24 19.98 9.66 -3.65
CA SER A 24 18.84 8.75 -3.53
C SER A 24 17.52 9.50 -3.46
N ALA A 25 17.42 10.52 -2.59
CA ALA A 25 16.24 11.37 -2.51
C ALA A 25 15.92 12.05 -3.85
N LEU A 26 16.94 12.54 -4.58
CA LEU A 26 16.76 13.12 -5.91
C LEU A 26 16.19 12.10 -6.90
N VAL A 27 16.72 10.87 -6.93
CA VAL A 27 16.20 9.79 -7.81
C VAL A 27 14.76 9.42 -7.44
N VAL A 28 14.44 9.33 -6.15
CA VAL A 28 13.06 9.06 -5.71
C VAL A 28 12.12 10.19 -6.13
N CYS A 29 12.51 11.46 -5.93
CA CYS A 29 11.71 12.62 -6.34
C CYS A 29 11.51 12.69 -7.86
N THR A 30 12.53 12.40 -8.67
CA THR A 30 12.39 12.39 -10.14
C THR A 30 11.49 11.25 -10.61
N PHE A 31 11.56 10.09 -9.96
CA PHE A 31 10.66 8.97 -10.27
C PHE A 31 9.20 9.29 -9.90
N ILE A 32 8.97 9.88 -8.73
CA ILE A 32 7.64 10.38 -8.31
C ILE A 32 7.10 11.40 -9.31
N ALA A 33 7.92 12.38 -9.72
CA ALA A 33 7.53 13.37 -10.72
C ALA A 33 7.18 12.74 -12.08
N THR A 34 7.91 11.69 -12.47
CA THR A 34 7.64 10.93 -13.69
C THR A 34 6.30 10.21 -13.63
N VAL A 35 5.99 9.56 -12.50
CA VAL A 35 4.69 8.92 -12.27
C VAL A 35 3.57 9.95 -12.34
N ILE A 36 3.72 11.09 -11.66
CA ILE A 36 2.76 12.20 -11.73
C ILE A 36 2.50 12.62 -13.18
N ALA A 37 3.56 12.84 -13.97
CA ALA A 37 3.45 13.23 -15.37
C ALA A 37 2.72 12.16 -16.21
N VAL A 38 3.01 10.88 -16.00
CA VAL A 38 2.35 9.78 -16.73
C VAL A 38 0.89 9.65 -16.33
N VAL A 39 0.53 9.81 -15.06
CA VAL A 39 -0.86 9.81 -14.61
C VAL A 39 -1.64 10.97 -15.24
N CYS A 40 -1.05 12.18 -15.28
CA CYS A 40 -1.64 13.32 -15.98
C CYS A 40 -1.87 13.02 -17.48
N ALA A 41 -0.89 12.38 -18.14
CA ALA A 41 -1.00 11.97 -19.53
C ALA A 41 -2.11 10.92 -19.76
N ILE A 42 -2.22 9.94 -18.86
CA ILE A 42 -3.29 8.92 -18.90
C ILE A 42 -4.66 9.57 -18.68
N ALA A 43 -4.78 10.54 -17.78
CA ALA A 43 -6.02 11.27 -17.55
C ALA A 43 -6.47 12.05 -18.79
N LEU A 44 -5.54 12.73 -19.47
CA LEU A 44 -5.81 13.39 -20.75
C LEU A 44 -6.21 12.40 -21.84
N PHE A 45 -5.51 11.28 -21.93
CA PHE A 45 -5.83 10.21 -22.87
C PHE A 45 -7.23 9.64 -22.64
N LYS A 46 -7.58 9.33 -21.37
CA LYS A 46 -8.93 8.92 -20.96
C LYS A 46 -9.97 9.94 -21.40
N PHE A 47 -9.76 11.22 -21.12
CA PHE A 47 -10.69 12.29 -21.47
C PHE A 47 -10.92 12.38 -22.99
N ARG A 48 -9.85 12.38 -23.79
CA ARG A 48 -9.94 12.39 -25.26
C ARG A 48 -10.62 11.15 -25.84
N LEU A 49 -10.37 9.96 -25.25
CA LEU A 49 -11.06 8.73 -25.65
C LEU A 49 -12.56 8.81 -25.36
N VAL A 50 -12.95 9.28 -24.18
CA VAL A 50 -14.36 9.44 -23.82
C VAL A 50 -15.04 10.40 -24.79
N GLN A 51 -14.46 11.55 -25.09
CA GLN A 51 -14.99 12.49 -26.09
C GLN A 51 -15.14 11.86 -27.48
N LYS A 52 -14.16 11.05 -27.90
CA LYS A 52 -14.20 10.38 -29.22
C LYS A 52 -15.30 9.31 -29.30
N PHE A 53 -15.56 8.58 -28.21
CA PHE A 53 -16.60 7.53 -28.18
C PHE A 53 -17.99 8.03 -27.78
N GLN A 54 -18.09 9.22 -27.19
CA GLN A 54 -19.34 9.87 -26.83
C GLN A 54 -20.35 9.97 -27.98
N PRO A 55 -20.01 10.39 -29.21
CA PRO A 55 -20.98 10.47 -30.31
C PRO A 55 -21.57 9.11 -30.72
N HIS A 56 -20.92 8.00 -30.37
CA HIS A 56 -21.41 6.65 -30.63
C HIS A 56 -22.21 6.06 -29.46
N GLY A 57 -22.27 6.73 -28.31
CA GLY A 57 -22.86 6.18 -27.09
C GLY A 57 -21.95 5.19 -26.34
N LEU A 58 -20.66 5.06 -26.70
CA LEU A 58 -19.69 4.14 -26.08
C LEU A 58 -18.75 4.85 -25.08
N SER A 59 -19.20 5.91 -24.41
CA SER A 59 -18.37 6.65 -23.45
C SER A 59 -17.84 5.77 -22.31
N SER A 60 -18.61 4.77 -21.88
CA SER A 60 -18.20 3.77 -20.87
C SER A 60 -16.98 2.96 -21.30
N VAL A 61 -16.82 2.68 -22.60
CA VAL A 61 -15.64 1.98 -23.13
C VAL A 61 -14.40 2.85 -23.00
N GLY A 62 -14.50 4.14 -23.32
CA GLY A 62 -13.41 5.09 -23.10
C GLY A 62 -12.98 5.18 -21.62
N LYS A 63 -13.96 5.20 -20.70
CA LYS A 63 -13.69 5.19 -19.25
C LYS A 63 -13.01 3.89 -18.81
N ALA A 64 -13.49 2.74 -19.27
CA ALA A 64 -12.92 1.44 -18.95
C ALA A 64 -11.47 1.31 -19.44
N ILE A 65 -11.19 1.68 -20.69
CA ILE A 65 -9.83 1.67 -21.25
C ILE A 65 -8.91 2.57 -20.42
N GLY A 66 -9.33 3.80 -20.11
CA GLY A 66 -8.54 4.72 -19.30
C GLY A 66 -8.26 4.18 -17.88
N GLY A 67 -9.26 3.58 -17.24
CA GLY A 67 -9.11 2.93 -15.93
C GLY A 67 -8.14 1.75 -15.98
N CYS A 68 -8.23 0.89 -16.99
CA CYS A 68 -7.29 -0.22 -17.19
C CYS A 68 -5.86 0.27 -17.44
N CYS A 69 -5.67 1.32 -18.24
CA CYS A 69 -4.36 1.94 -18.46
C CYS A 69 -3.78 2.48 -17.15
N GLN A 70 -4.59 3.17 -16.35
CA GLN A 70 -4.16 3.70 -15.05
C GLN A 70 -3.78 2.58 -14.09
N ALA A 71 -4.59 1.53 -14.00
CA ALA A 71 -4.30 0.44 -13.07
C ALA A 71 -3.08 -0.39 -13.53
N THR A 72 -2.91 -0.57 -14.84
CA THR A 72 -1.70 -1.19 -15.42
C THR A 72 -0.46 -0.35 -15.15
N SER A 73 -0.54 0.98 -15.28
CA SER A 73 0.61 1.86 -15.02
C SER A 73 1.06 1.76 -13.56
N ILE A 74 0.13 1.71 -12.60
CA ILE A 74 0.44 1.52 -11.17
C ILE A 74 1.25 0.24 -10.97
N LEU A 75 0.80 -0.90 -11.52
CA LEU A 75 1.50 -2.19 -11.39
C LEU A 75 2.90 -2.16 -12.01
N VAL A 76 3.04 -1.58 -13.20
CA VAL A 76 4.33 -1.48 -13.90
C VAL A 76 5.30 -0.58 -13.13
N PHE A 77 4.85 0.59 -12.69
CA PHE A 77 5.71 1.52 -11.94
C PHE A 77 6.13 0.96 -10.59
N ASN A 78 5.24 0.28 -9.86
CA ASN A 78 5.61 -0.41 -8.62
C ASN A 78 6.74 -1.41 -8.86
N LYS A 79 6.63 -2.23 -9.92
CA LYS A 79 7.66 -3.22 -10.23
C LYS A 79 9.00 -2.60 -10.64
N ILE A 80 8.98 -1.54 -11.45
CA ILE A 80 10.20 -0.82 -11.84
C ILE A 80 10.84 -0.14 -10.62
N TYR A 81 10.02 0.51 -9.79
CA TYR A 81 10.51 1.24 -8.62
C TYR A 81 11.16 0.30 -7.60
N GLN A 82 10.60 -0.90 -7.38
CA GLN A 82 11.21 -1.90 -6.49
C GLN A 82 12.63 -2.28 -6.91
N TYR A 83 12.88 -2.43 -8.22
CA TYR A 83 14.23 -2.66 -8.72
C TYR A 83 15.15 -1.45 -8.51
N VAL A 84 14.66 -0.23 -8.77
CA VAL A 84 15.42 1.00 -8.53
C VAL A 84 15.74 1.15 -7.04
N LEU A 85 14.79 0.83 -6.17
CA LEU A 85 14.90 0.95 -4.73
C LEU A 85 15.99 0.05 -4.16
N SER A 86 16.07 -1.22 -4.59
CA SER A 86 17.13 -2.11 -4.13
C SER A 86 18.52 -1.57 -4.50
N VAL A 87 18.67 -1.07 -5.74
CA VAL A 87 19.94 -0.46 -6.20
C VAL A 87 20.29 0.79 -5.40
N LEU A 88 19.30 1.62 -5.07
CA LEU A 88 19.50 2.84 -4.28
C LEU A 88 19.89 2.52 -2.83
N THR A 89 19.18 1.60 -2.18
CA THR A 89 19.48 1.26 -0.78
C THR A 89 20.82 0.52 -0.66
N ASP A 90 21.16 -0.35 -1.61
CA ASP A 90 22.49 -0.98 -1.68
C ASP A 90 23.60 0.06 -1.84
N PHE A 91 23.35 1.11 -2.65
CA PHE A 91 24.27 2.22 -2.84
C PHE A 91 24.47 3.07 -1.56
N GLU A 92 23.45 3.18 -0.70
CA GLU A 92 23.53 3.93 0.56
C GLU A 92 24.41 3.24 1.63
N ASN A 93 24.66 1.94 1.50
CA ASN A 93 25.54 1.14 2.36
C ASN A 93 25.29 1.33 3.87
N TRP A 94 24.12 0.85 4.33
CA TRP A 94 23.69 0.95 5.72
C TRP A 94 24.48 0.04 6.68
N GLN A 95 24.59 0.47 7.95
CA GLN A 95 25.41 -0.22 8.95
C GLN A 95 24.79 -1.49 9.50
N THR A 96 23.47 -1.50 9.58
CA THR A 96 22.70 -2.58 10.18
C THR A 96 21.58 -2.95 9.22
N GLU A 97 21.19 -4.23 9.25
CA GLU A 97 20.06 -4.74 8.48
C GLU A 97 18.78 -3.95 8.82
N THR A 98 18.57 -3.62 10.09
CA THR A 98 17.42 -2.79 10.52
C THR A 98 17.41 -1.42 9.86
N GLN A 99 18.54 -0.71 9.81
CA GLN A 99 18.60 0.60 9.13
C GLN A 99 18.39 0.49 7.61
N TYR A 100 18.91 -0.58 7.01
CA TYR A 100 18.69 -0.87 5.58
C TYR A 100 17.19 -1.09 5.30
N GLU A 101 16.54 -1.92 6.12
CA GLU A 101 15.11 -2.20 6.04
C GLU A 101 14.29 -0.91 6.24
N ASP A 102 14.52 -0.15 7.31
CA ASP A 102 13.80 1.10 7.60
C ASP A 102 13.92 2.13 6.47
N ALA A 103 15.12 2.29 5.91
CA ALA A 103 15.37 3.22 4.82
C ALA A 103 14.73 2.76 3.50
N THR A 104 14.65 1.46 3.26
CA THR A 104 13.94 0.87 2.11
C THR A 104 12.44 1.11 2.25
N ILE A 105 11.91 0.78 3.43
CA ILE A 105 10.52 0.93 3.82
C ILE A 105 10.04 2.36 3.63
N ALA A 106 10.76 3.35 4.16
CA ALA A 106 10.36 4.75 4.08
C ALA A 106 10.25 5.24 2.63
N LYS A 107 11.24 4.92 1.78
CA LYS A 107 11.26 5.32 0.37
C LYS A 107 10.16 4.62 -0.43
N ASP A 108 10.01 3.31 -0.23
CA ASP A 108 8.96 2.52 -0.88
C ASP A 108 7.57 3.04 -0.55
N PHE A 109 7.34 3.31 0.72
CA PHE A 109 6.06 3.78 1.20
C PHE A 109 5.71 5.17 0.65
N CYS A 110 6.66 6.12 0.66
CA CYS A 110 6.47 7.45 0.07
C CYS A 110 6.09 7.37 -1.41
N PHE A 111 6.79 6.54 -2.17
CA PHE A 111 6.50 6.34 -3.58
C PHE A 111 5.11 5.72 -3.80
N LYS A 112 4.78 4.66 -3.05
CA LYS A 112 3.53 3.92 -3.19
C LYS A 112 2.30 4.76 -2.82
N ILE A 113 2.37 5.62 -1.80
CA ILE A 113 1.29 6.58 -1.50
C ILE A 113 0.98 7.44 -2.73
N VAL A 114 2.00 8.03 -3.35
CA VAL A 114 1.78 8.92 -4.50
C VAL A 114 1.24 8.12 -5.68
N ASN A 115 1.84 6.96 -5.99
CA ASN A 115 1.38 6.11 -7.09
C ASN A 115 -0.05 5.60 -6.89
N ALA A 116 -0.44 5.32 -5.63
CA ALA A 116 -1.77 4.84 -5.27
C ALA A 116 -2.84 5.95 -5.38
N TYR A 117 -2.59 7.12 -4.81
CA TYR A 117 -3.63 8.13 -4.59
C TYR A 117 -3.63 9.28 -5.59
N PHE A 118 -2.51 9.56 -6.26
CA PHE A 118 -2.38 10.77 -7.09
C PHE A 118 -3.45 10.85 -8.18
N ALA A 119 -3.81 9.74 -8.83
CA ALA A 119 -4.88 9.72 -9.83
C ALA A 119 -6.24 10.17 -9.24
N CYS A 120 -6.54 9.77 -8.01
CA CYS A 120 -7.77 10.16 -7.33
C CYS A 120 -7.74 11.66 -6.94
N PHE A 121 -6.62 12.13 -6.37
CA PHE A 121 -6.42 13.55 -6.08
C PHE A 121 -6.50 14.43 -7.33
N PHE A 122 -5.96 13.96 -8.45
CA PHE A 122 -6.02 14.64 -9.73
C PHE A 122 -7.46 14.82 -10.21
N VAL A 123 -8.25 13.74 -10.21
CA VAL A 123 -9.67 13.80 -10.60
C VAL A 123 -10.48 14.68 -9.64
N ALA A 124 -10.18 14.60 -8.34
CA ALA A 124 -10.88 15.35 -7.30
C ALA A 124 -10.67 16.87 -7.38
N PHE A 125 -9.43 17.32 -7.56
CA PHE A 125 -9.06 18.73 -7.31
C PHE A 125 -8.47 19.45 -8.51
N VAL A 126 -7.89 18.73 -9.48
CA VAL A 126 -7.17 19.34 -10.62
C VAL A 126 -8.04 19.34 -11.88
N GLN A 127 -8.68 18.21 -12.19
CA GLN A 127 -9.33 17.95 -13.48
C GLN A 127 -10.36 19.02 -13.89
N ASN A 128 -11.18 19.53 -12.97
CA ASN A 128 -12.22 20.51 -13.28
C ASN A 128 -11.75 21.98 -13.23
N ASN A 129 -10.59 22.24 -12.62
CA ASN A 129 -10.19 23.59 -12.19
C ASN A 129 -8.98 24.13 -12.97
N MET A 130 -8.24 23.26 -13.65
CA MET A 130 -6.98 23.60 -14.31
C MET A 130 -7.00 23.20 -15.78
N LEU A 131 -6.53 24.11 -16.65
CA LEU A 131 -6.24 23.75 -18.04
C LEU A 131 -4.92 22.98 -18.10
N ILE A 132 -4.96 21.79 -18.67
CA ILE A 132 -3.79 20.92 -18.78
C ILE A 132 -3.42 20.80 -20.26
N TYR A 133 -2.22 21.30 -20.61
CA TYR A 133 -1.77 21.45 -22.01
C TYR A 133 -2.78 22.20 -22.89
N GLY A 134 -3.45 23.21 -22.34
CA GLY A 134 -4.47 24.00 -23.04
C GLY A 134 -5.80 23.27 -23.27
N VAL A 135 -5.97 22.07 -22.70
CA VAL A 135 -7.22 21.32 -22.74
C VAL A 135 -7.97 21.56 -21.44
N ASP A 136 -9.22 21.98 -21.58
CA ASP A 136 -10.14 22.09 -20.47
C ASP A 136 -10.84 20.75 -20.23
N MET A 137 -10.63 20.15 -19.05
CA MET A 137 -11.04 18.79 -18.72
C MET A 137 -12.30 18.73 -17.85
N HIS A 138 -13.28 19.60 -18.12
CA HIS A 138 -14.54 19.63 -17.37
C HIS A 138 -15.23 18.27 -17.27
N CYS A 139 -15.72 17.96 -16.08
CA CYS A 139 -16.54 16.78 -15.84
C CYS A 139 -17.94 16.95 -16.44
N PRO A 140 -18.61 15.86 -16.90
CA PRO A 140 -19.86 15.94 -17.67
C PRO A 140 -21.01 16.67 -16.95
N GLU A 141 -21.06 16.57 -15.62
CA GLU A 141 -22.11 17.15 -14.77
C GLU A 141 -21.62 18.36 -13.97
N TRP A 142 -20.51 19.00 -14.39
CA TRP A 142 -19.86 20.12 -13.68
C TRP A 142 -19.37 19.79 -12.25
N HIS A 143 -19.40 18.51 -11.88
CA HIS A 143 -18.80 17.96 -10.66
C HIS A 143 -18.09 16.63 -10.97
N CYS A 144 -16.95 16.38 -10.32
CA CYS A 144 -16.11 15.23 -10.62
C CYS A 144 -16.32 14.03 -9.68
N MET A 145 -17.31 14.08 -8.77
CA MET A 145 -17.60 12.97 -7.85
C MET A 145 -17.87 11.62 -8.55
N PRO A 146 -18.68 11.53 -9.62
CA PRO A 146 -18.90 10.26 -10.32
C PRO A 146 -17.65 9.72 -11.03
N GLU A 147 -16.82 10.60 -11.58
CA GLU A 147 -15.55 10.20 -12.22
C GLU A 147 -14.53 9.71 -11.19
N LEU A 148 -14.49 10.36 -10.01
CA LEU A 148 -13.67 9.94 -8.88
C LEU A 148 -14.13 8.57 -8.37
N ALA A 149 -15.44 8.38 -8.16
CA ALA A 149 -16.01 7.10 -7.75
C ALA A 149 -15.72 5.98 -8.75
N GLY A 150 -15.85 6.24 -10.06
CA GLY A 150 -15.51 5.27 -11.10
C GLY A 150 -14.02 4.91 -11.13
N THR A 151 -13.15 5.90 -10.89
CA THR A 151 -11.69 5.68 -10.82
C THR A 151 -11.33 4.83 -9.59
N LEU A 152 -11.90 5.15 -8.43
CA LEU A 152 -11.75 4.38 -7.19
C LEU A 152 -12.25 2.95 -7.37
N ALA A 153 -13.45 2.76 -7.89
CA ALA A 153 -14.02 1.43 -8.12
C ALA A 153 -13.14 0.59 -9.05
N ALA A 154 -12.64 1.17 -10.14
CA ALA A 154 -11.78 0.45 -11.08
C ALA A 154 -10.45 0.02 -10.44
N VAL A 155 -9.78 0.93 -9.73
CA VAL A 155 -8.51 0.63 -9.05
C VAL A 155 -8.72 -0.39 -7.94
N PHE A 156 -9.73 -0.19 -7.10
CA PHE A 156 -10.02 -1.06 -5.97
C PHE A 156 -10.40 -2.47 -6.44
N ILE A 157 -11.34 -2.63 -7.39
CA ILE A 157 -11.74 -3.95 -7.92
C ILE A 157 -10.57 -4.67 -8.58
N LEU A 158 -9.71 -3.96 -9.31
CA LEU A 158 -8.54 -4.59 -9.91
C LEU A 158 -7.55 -5.06 -8.85
N GLN A 159 -7.31 -4.25 -7.82
CA GLN A 159 -6.46 -4.62 -6.69
C GLN A 159 -7.03 -5.85 -5.96
N LEU A 160 -8.33 -5.85 -5.62
CA LEU A 160 -9.02 -6.97 -4.98
C LEU A 160 -8.89 -8.30 -5.75
N THR A 161 -8.91 -8.26 -7.08
CA THR A 161 -8.97 -9.49 -7.89
C THR A 161 -7.61 -9.98 -8.36
N ILE A 162 -6.76 -9.08 -8.84
CA ILE A 162 -5.46 -9.44 -9.39
C ILE A 162 -4.43 -9.63 -8.28
N ALA A 163 -4.38 -8.78 -7.26
CA ALA A 163 -3.38 -8.89 -6.19
C ALA A 163 -3.53 -10.22 -5.46
N GLN A 164 -4.75 -10.56 -5.06
CA GLN A 164 -5.07 -11.82 -4.40
C GLN A 164 -4.67 -13.07 -5.20
N PHE A 165 -4.88 -13.04 -6.51
CA PHE A 165 -4.43 -14.14 -7.38
C PHE A 165 -2.91 -14.22 -7.49
N MET A 166 -2.23 -13.08 -7.63
CA MET A 166 -0.78 -13.01 -7.76
C MET A 166 -0.07 -13.37 -6.46
N GLU A 167 -0.65 -13.03 -5.31
CA GLU A 167 -0.07 -13.24 -3.99
C GLU A 167 -0.26 -14.66 -3.45
N VAL A 168 -1.43 -15.26 -3.67
CA VAL A 168 -1.72 -16.59 -3.13
C VAL A 168 -1.69 -17.63 -4.24
N GLY A 169 -2.38 -17.34 -5.35
CA GLY A 169 -2.57 -18.28 -6.45
C GLY A 169 -1.25 -18.67 -7.10
N LEU A 170 -0.46 -17.69 -7.53
CA LEU A 170 0.80 -17.95 -8.25
C LEU A 170 1.88 -18.64 -7.41
N PRO A 171 2.28 -18.18 -6.21
CA PRO A 171 3.37 -18.83 -5.48
C PRO A 171 3.00 -20.24 -5.06
N ILE A 172 1.74 -20.49 -4.68
CA ILE A 172 1.29 -21.83 -4.32
C ILE A 172 1.27 -22.75 -5.54
N MET A 173 0.79 -22.26 -6.69
CA MET A 173 0.84 -23.03 -7.93
C MET A 173 2.28 -23.32 -8.35
N LYS A 174 3.15 -22.31 -8.32
CA LYS A 174 4.59 -22.43 -8.63
C LYS A 174 5.27 -23.44 -7.71
N ASN A 175 5.03 -23.37 -6.40
CA ASN A 175 5.63 -24.24 -5.40
C ASN A 175 5.12 -25.68 -5.53
N ARG A 176 3.81 -25.87 -5.77
CA ARG A 176 3.23 -27.20 -6.05
C ARG A 176 3.79 -27.82 -7.33
N VAL A 177 3.88 -27.05 -8.42
CA VAL A 177 4.46 -27.53 -9.68
C VAL A 177 5.94 -27.87 -9.50
N ARG A 178 6.70 -27.03 -8.78
CA ARG A 178 8.12 -27.28 -8.49
C ARG A 178 8.34 -28.58 -7.71
N ILE A 179 7.52 -28.83 -6.69
CA ILE A 179 7.57 -30.08 -5.91
C ILE A 179 7.19 -31.27 -6.79
N PHE A 180 6.08 -31.17 -7.53
CA PHE A 180 5.61 -32.24 -8.42
C PHE A 180 6.64 -32.62 -9.49
N LEU A 181 7.26 -31.63 -10.15
CA LEU A 181 8.29 -31.88 -11.16
C LEU A 181 9.53 -32.57 -10.55
N LYS A 182 9.92 -32.20 -9.32
CA LYS A 182 11.03 -32.83 -8.61
C LYS A 182 10.71 -34.26 -8.17
N GLU A 183 9.52 -34.51 -7.63
CA GLU A 183 9.07 -35.87 -7.29
C GLU A 183 9.04 -36.76 -8.55
N ARG A 184 8.60 -36.22 -9.69
CA ARG A 184 8.60 -36.96 -10.96
C ARG A 184 10.01 -37.21 -11.50
N ALA A 185 10.93 -36.25 -11.37
CA ALA A 185 12.33 -36.43 -11.74
C ALA A 185 13.03 -37.48 -10.87
N ALA A 186 12.77 -37.48 -9.55
CA ALA A 186 13.29 -38.48 -8.62
C ALA A 186 12.80 -39.90 -8.99
N LYS A 187 11.49 -40.06 -9.23
CA LYS A 187 10.92 -41.34 -9.70
C LYS A 187 11.47 -41.80 -11.05
N SER A 188 11.73 -40.88 -11.97
CA SER A 188 12.28 -41.23 -13.29
C SER A 188 13.73 -41.71 -13.23
N TYR A 189 14.52 -41.22 -12.27
CA TYR A 189 15.89 -41.68 -12.03
C TYR A 189 15.89 -43.09 -11.43
N GLU A 190 14.95 -43.37 -10.54
CA GLU A 190 14.80 -44.66 -9.86
C GLU A 190 14.38 -45.80 -10.81
N VAL A 191 13.53 -45.53 -11.82
CA VAL A 191 13.18 -46.53 -12.86
C VAL A 191 14.38 -47.01 -13.68
N GLN A 192 15.51 -46.28 -13.63
CA GLN A 192 16.74 -46.63 -14.32
C GLN A 192 17.72 -47.44 -13.46
N SER A 193 17.50 -47.51 -12.15
CA SER A 193 18.27 -48.29 -11.18
C SER A 193 17.37 -49.41 -10.63
N ASP A 194 17.63 -50.67 -10.98
CA ASP A 194 16.82 -51.86 -10.62
C ASP A 194 16.71 -52.18 -9.10
N GLU A 195 16.94 -51.22 -8.20
CA GLU A 195 16.75 -51.40 -6.75
C GLU A 195 15.34 -50.95 -6.33
N VAL A 196 14.44 -51.93 -6.18
CA VAL A 196 13.12 -51.74 -5.57
C VAL A 196 13.26 -51.90 -4.05
N GLU A 197 13.23 -50.79 -3.29
CA GLU A 197 12.39 -50.67 -2.08
C GLU A 197 12.37 -49.23 -1.56
N ASN A 198 11.17 -48.64 -1.49
CA ASN A 198 10.83 -47.27 -1.10
C ASN A 198 11.04 -46.21 -2.19
N ALA A 199 10.02 -46.03 -3.03
CA ALA A 199 9.86 -44.80 -3.80
C ALA A 199 10.14 -43.62 -2.87
N LEU A 200 11.20 -42.86 -3.14
CA LEU A 200 11.64 -41.71 -2.33
C LEU A 200 10.53 -40.65 -2.33
N VAL A 201 9.54 -40.83 -1.46
CA VAL A 201 8.54 -39.82 -1.16
C VAL A 201 9.28 -38.76 -0.37
N MET A 202 9.48 -37.61 -1.01
CA MET A 202 10.13 -36.45 -0.42
C MET A 202 9.58 -36.19 0.98
N SER A 203 10.48 -36.08 1.96
CA SER A 203 10.06 -35.91 3.35
C SER A 203 9.31 -34.58 3.54
N PRO A 204 8.50 -34.43 4.60
CA PRO A 204 7.84 -33.15 4.90
C PRO A 204 8.82 -31.97 4.97
N GLU A 205 9.99 -32.19 5.57
CA GLU A 205 11.05 -31.21 5.74
C GLU A 205 11.70 -30.83 4.40
N GLU A 206 11.93 -31.82 3.54
CA GLU A 206 12.44 -31.57 2.19
C GLU A 206 11.45 -30.76 1.36
N LYS A 207 10.14 -31.02 1.48
CA LYS A 207 9.09 -30.23 0.81
C LYS A 207 9.07 -28.80 1.33
N GLU A 208 9.15 -28.61 2.65
CA GLU A 208 9.22 -27.30 3.27
C GLU A 208 10.46 -26.52 2.77
N SER A 209 11.63 -27.15 2.69
CA SER A 209 12.87 -26.53 2.17
C SER A 209 12.77 -26.00 0.73
N LYS A 210 11.74 -26.42 -0.04
CA LYS A 210 11.53 -25.96 -1.42
C LYS A 210 10.55 -24.79 -1.54
N LEU A 211 9.83 -24.48 -0.46
CA LEU A 211 8.96 -23.30 -0.40
C LEU A 211 9.82 -22.02 -0.37
N ASP A 212 9.22 -20.91 -0.75
CA ASP A 212 9.88 -19.61 -0.70
C ASP A 212 10.01 -19.13 0.76
N ASN A 213 11.03 -18.33 1.05
CA ASN A 213 11.20 -17.72 2.37
C ASN A 213 10.14 -16.63 2.58
N TYR A 214 9.67 -16.49 3.82
CA TYR A 214 8.77 -15.41 4.19
C TYR A 214 9.55 -14.07 4.22
N SER A 215 9.15 -13.10 3.39
CA SER A 215 9.79 -11.79 3.24
C SER A 215 9.53 -10.82 4.40
N GLY A 216 8.64 -11.19 5.34
CA GLY A 216 8.27 -10.37 6.49
C GLY A 216 6.89 -9.72 6.33
N VAL A 217 6.47 -9.01 7.37
CA VAL A 217 5.12 -8.41 7.48
C VAL A 217 4.99 -7.05 6.81
N PHE A 218 6.10 -6.46 6.32
CA PHE A 218 6.10 -5.09 5.84
C PHE A 218 5.17 -4.90 4.63
N GLU A 219 5.32 -5.75 3.60
CA GLU A 219 4.50 -5.69 2.39
C GLU A 219 3.01 -5.91 2.70
N GLU A 220 2.72 -6.80 3.66
CA GLU A 220 1.37 -7.11 4.13
C GLU A 220 0.72 -5.91 4.83
N TYR A 221 1.42 -5.25 5.76
CA TYR A 221 0.93 -4.03 6.39
C TYR A 221 0.75 -2.90 5.39
N GLN A 222 1.67 -2.74 4.46
CA GLN A 222 1.63 -1.69 3.46
C GLN A 222 0.39 -1.81 2.56
N GLU A 223 0.04 -3.02 2.15
CA GLU A 223 -1.19 -3.29 1.39
C GLU A 223 -2.43 -2.85 2.19
N MET A 224 -2.52 -3.27 3.46
CA MET A 224 -3.63 -2.93 4.34
C MET A 224 -3.74 -1.42 4.60
N VAL A 225 -2.61 -0.74 4.78
CA VAL A 225 -2.56 0.72 4.99
C VAL A 225 -2.96 1.47 3.72
N ILE A 226 -2.53 1.00 2.54
CA ILE A 226 -2.92 1.61 1.27
C ILE A 226 -4.44 1.48 1.05
N GLN A 227 -4.99 0.29 1.34
CA GLN A 227 -6.43 0.02 1.30
C GLN A 227 -7.20 0.92 2.27
N PHE A 228 -6.72 1.08 3.50
CA PHE A 228 -7.29 2.00 4.49
C PHE A 228 -7.35 3.44 3.98
N GLY A 229 -6.30 3.92 3.31
CA GLY A 229 -6.31 5.26 2.71
C GLY A 229 -7.32 5.41 1.57
N TYR A 230 -7.51 4.41 0.71
CA TYR A 230 -8.58 4.47 -0.31
C TYR A 230 -9.97 4.57 0.30
N VAL A 231 -10.23 3.83 1.38
CA VAL A 231 -11.51 3.85 2.10
C VAL A 231 -11.74 5.19 2.78
N THR A 232 -10.73 5.74 3.46
CA THR A 232 -10.89 6.90 4.34
C THR A 232 -10.70 8.23 3.61
N LEU A 233 -9.67 8.41 2.78
CA LEU A 233 -9.39 9.68 2.10
C LEU A 233 -10.51 10.08 1.13
N PHE A 234 -11.19 9.09 0.54
CA PHE A 234 -12.20 9.31 -0.51
C PHE A 234 -13.59 8.80 -0.13
N ALA A 235 -13.87 8.66 1.18
CA ALA A 235 -15.12 8.11 1.71
C ALA A 235 -16.37 8.83 1.15
N ALA A 236 -16.33 10.16 1.05
CA ALA A 236 -17.42 10.97 0.52
C ALA A 236 -17.73 10.71 -0.97
N ALA A 237 -16.73 10.26 -1.75
CA ALA A 237 -16.89 10.02 -3.19
C ALA A 237 -17.47 8.64 -3.49
N PHE A 238 -17.05 7.61 -2.75
CA PHE A 238 -17.53 6.24 -2.95
C PHE A 238 -17.70 5.50 -1.60
N PRO A 239 -18.85 5.66 -0.92
CA PRO A 239 -19.08 5.04 0.39
C PRO A 239 -19.05 3.51 0.38
N LEU A 240 -19.38 2.88 -0.76
CA LEU A 240 -19.39 1.42 -0.90
C LEU A 240 -18.00 0.79 -0.73
N THR A 241 -16.92 1.57 -0.88
CA THR A 241 -15.54 1.11 -0.65
C THR A 241 -15.38 0.45 0.71
N ALA A 242 -16.04 0.96 1.77
CA ALA A 242 -15.94 0.38 3.10
C ALA A 242 -16.50 -1.05 3.17
N ALA A 243 -17.64 -1.31 2.51
CA ALA A 243 -18.23 -2.65 2.46
C ALA A 243 -17.38 -3.61 1.63
N LEU A 244 -16.84 -3.15 0.48
CA LEU A 244 -15.92 -3.93 -0.34
C LEU A 244 -14.62 -4.26 0.41
N SER A 245 -14.09 -3.29 1.15
CA SER A 245 -12.92 -3.45 2.02
C SER A 245 -13.17 -4.48 3.12
N LEU A 246 -14.35 -4.47 3.74
CA LEU A 246 -14.69 -5.47 4.76
C LEU A 246 -14.71 -6.88 4.15
N MET A 247 -15.32 -7.05 2.98
CA MET A 247 -15.31 -8.33 2.27
C MET A 247 -13.88 -8.76 1.93
N ASN A 248 -13.03 -7.83 1.48
CA ASN A 248 -11.63 -8.13 1.21
C ASN A 248 -10.94 -8.64 2.46
N ASN A 249 -11.01 -7.89 3.56
CA ASN A 249 -10.33 -8.23 4.81
C ASN A 249 -10.76 -9.60 5.36
N LEU A 250 -12.02 -10.01 5.15
CA LEU A 250 -12.50 -11.33 5.54
C LEU A 250 -11.86 -12.47 4.72
N VAL A 251 -11.61 -12.23 3.43
CA VAL A 251 -10.86 -13.14 2.56
C VAL A 251 -9.38 -13.11 2.94
N GLU A 252 -8.81 -11.91 3.09
CA GLU A 252 -7.41 -11.62 3.42
C GLU A 252 -6.91 -12.40 4.62
N ILE A 253 -7.66 -12.34 5.74
CA ILE A 253 -7.31 -13.06 6.97
C ILE A 253 -7.15 -14.57 6.72
N ARG A 254 -7.93 -15.12 5.78
CA ARG A 254 -7.88 -16.55 5.45
C ARG A 254 -6.80 -16.86 4.43
N THR A 255 -6.60 -16.00 3.44
CA THR A 255 -5.56 -16.15 2.42
C THR A 255 -4.16 -16.02 3.01
N ASP A 256 -3.92 -15.04 3.89
CA ASP A 256 -2.65 -14.87 4.60
C ASP A 256 -2.35 -16.02 5.54
N ALA A 257 -3.35 -16.47 6.30
CA ALA A 257 -3.21 -17.67 7.13
C ALA A 257 -2.83 -18.90 6.28
N TYR A 258 -3.45 -19.05 5.10
CA TYR A 258 -3.13 -20.15 4.19
C TYR A 258 -1.73 -20.01 3.56
N LYS A 259 -1.32 -18.79 3.19
CA LYS A 259 0.04 -18.45 2.71
C LYS A 259 1.10 -18.85 3.73
N LEU A 260 0.91 -18.51 5.01
CA LEU A 260 1.83 -18.90 6.09
C LEU A 260 1.83 -20.41 6.37
N LEU A 261 0.70 -21.09 6.22
CA LEU A 261 0.59 -22.52 6.52
C LEU A 261 1.07 -23.43 5.37
N LYS A 262 0.97 -22.99 4.11
CA LYS A 262 1.19 -23.84 2.92
C LYS A 262 1.98 -23.21 1.79
N GLY A 263 2.19 -21.89 1.81
CA GLY A 263 2.82 -21.14 0.72
C GLY A 263 4.31 -20.89 0.92
N VAL A 264 4.73 -20.64 2.16
CA VAL A 264 6.10 -20.26 2.53
C VAL A 264 6.70 -21.21 3.57
N GLN A 265 8.02 -21.14 3.76
CA GLN A 265 8.70 -21.77 4.88
C GLN A 265 8.27 -21.15 6.20
N ARG A 266 8.26 -21.93 7.30
CA ARG A 266 7.93 -21.40 8.62
C ARG A 266 8.89 -20.25 8.98
N PRO A 267 8.39 -19.02 9.21
CA PRO A 267 9.25 -17.90 9.58
C PRO A 267 9.80 -18.09 11.00
N ALA A 268 10.99 -17.55 11.23
CA ALA A 268 11.56 -17.46 12.58
C ALA A 268 10.72 -16.51 13.45
N THR A 269 10.58 -16.82 14.74
CA THR A 269 9.82 -15.97 15.66
C THR A 269 10.58 -14.68 15.94
N LYS A 270 10.00 -13.54 15.57
CA LYS A 270 10.46 -12.20 15.94
C LYS A 270 9.47 -11.62 16.95
N VAL A 271 9.97 -10.97 17.99
CA VAL A 271 9.15 -10.29 19.02
C VAL A 271 9.11 -8.80 18.69
N ALA A 272 7.93 -8.21 18.71
CA ALA A 272 7.70 -6.78 18.55
C ALA A 272 6.79 -6.26 19.67
N ALA A 273 7.01 -5.03 20.12
CA ALA A 273 6.18 -4.38 21.14
C ALA A 273 4.92 -3.74 20.56
N ASP A 274 5.00 -3.28 19.31
CA ASP A 274 3.97 -2.55 18.59
C ASP A 274 4.04 -2.83 17.08
N ILE A 275 3.15 -2.20 16.30
CA ILE A 275 3.15 -2.25 14.84
C ILE A 275 4.19 -1.29 14.22
N GLY A 276 4.94 -0.54 15.03
CA GLY A 276 5.96 0.40 14.60
C GLY A 276 5.43 1.63 13.87
N THR A 277 6.18 2.05 12.85
CA THR A 277 5.94 3.26 12.03
C THR A 277 4.54 3.30 11.40
N TRP A 278 3.90 2.14 11.21
CA TRP A 278 2.54 2.05 10.69
C TRP A 278 1.52 2.81 11.52
N GLN A 279 1.69 2.88 12.85
CA GLN A 279 0.79 3.65 13.71
C GLN A 279 0.85 5.15 13.38
N VAL A 280 2.06 5.68 13.19
CA VAL A 280 2.27 7.10 12.82
C VAL A 280 1.69 7.38 11.44
N ILE A 281 1.91 6.46 10.50
CA ILE A 281 1.37 6.56 9.13
C ILE A 281 -0.16 6.59 9.14
N LEU A 282 -0.80 5.69 9.89
CA LEU A 282 -2.27 5.62 10.00
C LEU A 282 -2.83 6.90 10.62
N ASP A 283 -2.16 7.48 11.62
CA ASP A 283 -2.57 8.76 12.22
C ASP A 283 -2.44 9.95 11.23
N ILE A 284 -1.36 9.98 10.44
CA ILE A 284 -1.19 10.97 9.35
C ILE A 284 -2.33 10.82 8.33
N ILE A 285 -2.62 9.59 7.88
CA ILE A 285 -3.70 9.33 6.91
C ILE A 285 -5.06 9.70 7.51
N SER A 286 -5.31 9.40 8.79
CA SER A 286 -6.53 9.78 9.51
C SER A 286 -6.71 11.31 9.57
N THR A 287 -5.64 12.04 9.80
CA THR A 287 -5.69 13.51 9.78
C THR A 287 -5.93 14.03 8.35
N CYS A 288 -5.22 13.49 7.36
CA CYS A 288 -5.40 13.84 5.94
C CYS A 288 -6.80 13.50 5.41
N CYS A 289 -7.48 12.49 5.95
CA CYS A 289 -8.82 12.12 5.50
C CYS A 289 -9.87 13.16 5.89
N ILE A 290 -9.72 13.82 7.04
CA ILE A 290 -10.58 14.95 7.43
C ILE A 290 -10.43 16.08 6.39
N LEU A 291 -9.19 16.49 6.12
CA LEU A 291 -8.87 17.53 5.15
C LEU A 291 -9.45 17.20 3.76
N THR A 292 -9.20 15.97 3.30
CA THR A 292 -9.57 15.53 1.95
C THR A 292 -11.09 15.44 1.80
N ASN A 293 -11.82 14.86 2.76
CA ASN A 293 -13.28 14.75 2.66
C ASN A 293 -13.98 16.10 2.81
N CYS A 294 -13.51 17.00 3.67
CA CYS A 294 -14.01 18.37 3.73
C CYS A 294 -13.81 19.08 2.38
N ALA A 295 -12.62 18.97 1.79
CA ALA A 295 -12.32 19.55 0.49
C ALA A 295 -13.15 18.91 -0.64
N LEU A 296 -13.39 17.60 -0.63
CA LEU A 296 -14.24 16.91 -1.60
C LEU A 296 -15.68 17.42 -1.53
N VAL A 297 -16.25 17.56 -0.34
CA VAL A 297 -17.61 18.07 -0.15
C VAL A 297 -17.71 19.55 -0.52
N GLY A 298 -16.69 20.35 -0.15
CA GLY A 298 -16.67 21.79 -0.38
C GLY A 298 -16.43 22.18 -1.84
N PHE A 299 -15.49 21.52 -2.52
CA PHE A 299 -14.97 21.95 -3.83
C PHE A 299 -15.30 21.01 -4.99
N THR A 300 -15.48 19.71 -4.74
CA THR A 300 -15.68 18.71 -5.80
C THR A 300 -17.15 18.28 -5.94
N SER A 301 -17.90 18.28 -4.84
CA SER A 301 -19.30 17.87 -4.79
C SER A 301 -20.26 18.99 -5.19
N HIS A 302 -21.36 18.61 -5.86
CA HIS A 302 -22.47 19.53 -6.14
C HIS A 302 -23.42 19.70 -4.95
N GLY A 303 -23.27 18.90 -3.89
CA GLY A 303 -24.19 18.91 -2.74
C GLY A 303 -24.32 20.29 -2.10
N LEU A 304 -23.22 21.02 -1.92
CA LEU A 304 -23.24 22.33 -1.28
C LEU A 304 -23.94 23.39 -2.15
N PHE A 305 -23.78 23.32 -3.48
CA PHE A 305 -24.50 24.17 -4.43
C PHE A 305 -25.99 23.85 -4.49
N PHE A 306 -26.35 22.58 -4.38
CA PHE A 306 -27.75 22.15 -4.38
C PHE A 306 -28.54 22.69 -3.18
N TYR A 307 -27.95 22.63 -1.98
CA TYR A 307 -28.60 23.12 -0.75
C TYR A 307 -28.47 24.64 -0.56
N PHE A 308 -27.38 25.25 -1.05
CA PHE A 308 -27.11 26.68 -0.91
C PHE A 308 -26.70 27.29 -2.26
N PRO A 309 -27.67 27.55 -3.17
CA PRO A 309 -27.39 27.99 -4.53
C PRO A 309 -26.82 29.42 -4.61
N ASP A 310 -27.20 30.31 -3.68
CA ASP A 310 -26.76 31.72 -3.65
C ASP A 310 -25.38 31.92 -2.98
N MET A 311 -24.74 30.83 -2.57
CA MET A 311 -23.50 30.88 -1.79
C MET A 311 -22.31 31.31 -2.67
N THR A 312 -21.60 32.34 -2.22
CA THR A 312 -20.41 32.85 -2.89
C THR A 312 -19.23 31.87 -2.77
N PRO A 313 -18.24 31.92 -3.69
CA PRO A 313 -17.02 31.12 -3.57
C PRO A 313 -16.25 31.37 -2.26
N VAL A 314 -16.32 32.58 -1.71
CA VAL A 314 -15.65 32.95 -0.45
C VAL A 314 -16.33 32.28 0.74
N GLU A 315 -17.67 32.32 0.80
CA GLU A 315 -18.45 31.65 1.85
C GLU A 315 -18.24 30.13 1.82
N ARG A 316 -18.13 29.55 0.62
CA ARG A 316 -17.81 28.12 0.44
C ARG A 316 -16.49 27.73 1.08
N VAL A 317 -15.43 28.52 0.86
CA VAL A 317 -14.12 28.28 1.47
C VAL A 317 -14.22 28.34 2.99
N TRP A 318 -14.88 29.38 3.52
CA TRP A 318 -15.06 29.52 4.97
C TRP A 318 -15.83 28.36 5.61
N ILE A 319 -16.96 27.96 5.03
CA ILE A 319 -17.75 26.82 5.54
C ILE A 319 -16.91 25.53 5.51
N THR A 320 -16.14 25.31 4.44
CA THR A 320 -15.27 24.15 4.32
C THR A 320 -14.19 24.15 5.41
N VAL A 321 -13.50 25.28 5.61
CA VAL A 321 -12.44 25.43 6.62
C VAL A 321 -12.99 25.34 8.05
N ILE A 322 -14.18 25.89 8.31
CA ILE A 322 -14.85 25.78 9.63
C ILE A 322 -15.19 24.32 9.90
N CYS A 323 -15.79 23.61 8.94
CA CYS A 323 -16.11 22.20 9.05
C CYS A 323 -14.85 21.36 9.31
N GLU A 324 -13.79 21.62 8.56
CA GLU A 324 -12.47 21.01 8.73
C GLU A 324 -11.93 21.19 10.16
N HIS A 325 -11.87 22.43 10.67
CA HIS A 325 -11.37 22.71 12.01
C HIS A 325 -12.24 22.09 13.11
N CYS A 326 -13.56 22.09 12.95
CA CYS A 326 -14.46 21.41 13.86
C CYS A 326 -14.17 19.90 13.94
N LEU A 327 -13.94 19.24 12.81
CA LEU A 327 -13.62 17.81 12.76
C LEU A 327 -12.20 17.52 13.28
N LEU A 328 -11.23 18.39 13.04
CA LEU A 328 -9.88 18.26 13.59
C LEU A 328 -9.88 18.42 15.11
N ILE A 329 -10.62 19.39 15.66
CA ILE A 329 -10.80 19.55 17.10
C ILE A 329 -11.50 18.32 17.68
N PHE A 330 -12.53 17.81 16.99
CA PHE A 330 -13.22 16.59 17.41
C PHE A 330 -12.27 15.39 17.47
N LYS A 331 -11.43 15.18 16.44
CA LYS A 331 -10.37 14.16 16.46
C LYS A 331 -9.44 14.35 17.66
N ALA A 332 -8.92 15.56 17.86
CA ALA A 332 -7.99 15.84 18.97
C ALA A 332 -8.62 15.58 20.35
N VAL A 333 -9.92 15.86 20.51
CA VAL A 333 -10.66 15.54 21.74
C VAL A 333 -10.82 14.03 21.91
N LEU A 334 -11.14 13.28 20.84
CA LEU A 334 -11.21 11.82 20.90
C LEU A 334 -9.86 11.20 21.26
N ASP A 335 -8.78 11.66 20.62
CA ASP A 335 -7.43 11.21 20.91
C ASP A 335 -7.06 11.49 22.38
N ALA A 336 -7.39 12.67 22.90
CA ALA A 336 -7.13 13.00 24.31
C ALA A 336 -7.92 12.13 25.31
N ILE A 337 -9.12 11.64 24.94
CA ILE A 337 -9.96 10.81 25.81
C ILE A 337 -9.60 9.33 25.72
N LEU A 338 -9.17 8.85 24.56
CA LEU A 338 -9.02 7.42 24.26
C LEU A 338 -7.59 6.88 24.33
N ASN A 339 -6.57 7.73 24.48
CA ASN A 339 -5.17 7.28 24.46
C ASN A 339 -4.70 6.57 25.74
N ASP A 340 -5.55 6.48 26.77
CA ASP A 340 -5.21 5.77 28.00
C ASP A 340 -5.27 4.25 27.78
N PRO A 341 -4.23 3.49 28.20
CA PRO A 341 -4.25 2.04 28.10
C PRO A 341 -5.41 1.47 28.94
N PRO A 342 -6.00 0.32 28.52
CA PRO A 342 -7.08 -0.29 29.28
C PRO A 342 -6.62 -0.63 30.69
N LYS A 343 -7.42 -0.29 31.70
CA LYS A 343 -7.10 -0.47 33.13
C LYS A 343 -6.64 -1.88 33.47
N GLU A 344 -7.28 -2.89 32.89
CA GLU A 344 -6.93 -4.31 33.09
C GLU A 344 -5.48 -4.63 32.68
N ALA A 345 -5.00 -4.03 31.58
CA ALA A 345 -3.63 -4.23 31.12
C ALA A 345 -2.63 -3.52 32.04
N LEU A 346 -2.96 -2.32 32.52
CA LEU A 346 -2.14 -1.56 33.46
C LEU A 346 -2.04 -2.29 34.80
N GLU A 347 -3.16 -2.73 35.37
CA GLU A 347 -3.20 -3.49 36.61
C GLU A 347 -2.44 -4.82 36.49
N ALA A 348 -2.58 -5.53 35.35
CA ALA A 348 -1.83 -6.75 35.11
C ALA A 348 -0.31 -6.51 35.01
N TYR A 349 0.10 -5.40 34.40
CA TYR A 349 1.50 -4.99 34.34
C TYR A 349 2.06 -4.62 35.72
N GLU A 350 1.35 -3.78 36.47
CA GLU A 350 1.72 -3.37 37.84
C GLU A 350 1.82 -4.59 38.76
N ARG A 351 0.87 -5.53 38.68
CA ARG A 351 0.92 -6.79 39.44
C ARG A 351 2.16 -7.62 39.10
N ARG A 352 2.54 -7.71 37.81
CA ARG A 352 3.76 -8.43 37.40
C ARG A 352 5.02 -7.76 37.95
N CYS A 353 5.08 -6.42 37.93
CA CYS A 353 6.19 -5.67 38.52
C CYS A 353 6.27 -5.89 40.03
N TYR A 354 5.15 -5.82 40.74
CA TYR A 354 5.09 -6.07 42.18
C TYR A 354 5.59 -7.48 42.53
N LEU A 355 5.12 -8.51 41.82
CA LEU A 355 5.54 -9.90 42.05
C LEU A 355 7.03 -10.11 41.74
N ARG A 356 7.54 -9.49 40.67
CA ARG A 356 8.97 -9.52 40.35
C ARG A 356 9.79 -8.93 41.50
N ASP A 357 9.38 -7.78 42.02
CA ASP A 357 10.12 -7.08 43.08
C ASP A 357 10.09 -7.86 44.39
N GLN A 358 8.98 -8.54 44.70
CA GLN A 358 8.89 -9.45 45.85
C GLN A 358 9.86 -10.64 45.71
N VAL A 359 9.91 -11.28 44.53
CA VAL A 359 10.83 -12.41 44.27
C VAL A 359 12.29 -11.99 44.29
N LEU A 360 12.61 -10.75 43.89
CA LEU A 360 13.99 -10.23 43.94
C LEU A 360 14.42 -9.80 45.35
N ALA A 361 13.47 -9.62 46.27
CA ALA A 361 13.74 -9.23 47.66
C ALA A 361 13.91 -10.42 48.62
N GLU A 362 13.40 -11.60 48.24
CA GLU A 362 13.66 -12.90 48.87
C GLU A 362 15.01 -13.47 48.43
#